data_AF-A0A5C6MZC1-F1
#
_entry.id   AF-A0A5C6MZC1-F1
#
_cell.length_a   1.000
_cell.length_b   1.000
_cell.length_c   1.000
_cell.angle_alpha   90.00
_cell.angle_beta   90.00
_cell.angle_gamma   90.00
#
_symmetry.space_group_name_H-M   'P 1'
#
loop_
_entity.id
_entity.type
_entity.pdbx_description
1 polymer ?
#
loop_
_entity_poly.entity_id
_entity_poly.type
_entity_poly.pdbx_seq_one_letter_code
_entity_poly.pdbx_strand_id
1 'polypeptide(L)'
;MYHEETATFQKPRYGTIQDDERLSAEEMDERRRQNIAYEYLCHLEEAKQWMEACLEEELPPTTELEEGLRNGVYLGKLATFFAPKMVSEKRIYDRDQSRYKSSGLHFRHTDNTVQWLRAMESVGLPKIFYPETTDVYDRKNMPKVVYCIHALSLYLYKLGVAPQIQDLLGKVAFTEEEISNMRSELEKYGIQMPAFSKIGGILANELSVDEAALHAAVIAINEAIDRGQAPATMAALNNPNAMLKNAKEALAEDYQNTLSQAKTRKLNQSSRKRRSSETEERDVYEELLTQQEIQGCLDLINIQAAVQQVNRAVSSQDQPALLAALRLEALALLGVLEPNCHWYMEHFTTYCQHKPKDGGRAMLVDKEEIQRVVSSCNDFAEAERRKLEAVASINKAIRLGNAAETVEELMNPEAQLSIVYQTAANLYQNELFSLQLQGGQAGLSHEELSVAVEMLSAVAVLNEVLDTKDPQAVIEQLADSPLGFTNMDQDNLNRYADTLIQQRGETLAKGQEFLTWNDVQKCIDTVNVQVHEEHERIIAIAEINEALNSADPQQTLAALLLPTAKLMAVNPGTAKHYHDVLQHTKRLLCQVLWLLF
;
A
#
# COMPACT_ATOMS: atom_id res chain seq x y z
N MET A 1 62.61 21.77 -23.69
CA MET A 1 61.44 21.25 -22.96
C MET A 1 61.75 19.79 -22.69
N TYR A 2 62.54 19.47 -21.65
CA TYR A 2 62.12 19.38 -20.24
C TYR A 2 60.90 18.49 -20.07
N HIS A 3 61.17 17.26 -19.60
CA HIS A 3 60.38 16.35 -18.76
C HIS A 3 61.17 15.03 -18.78
N GLU A 4 62.33 14.96 -18.12
CA GLU A 4 62.46 14.51 -16.72
C GLU A 4 61.65 13.23 -16.45
N GLU A 5 62.38 12.11 -16.47
CA GLU A 5 62.00 10.82 -15.91
C GLU A 5 61.60 11.01 -14.45
N THR A 6 60.29 11.05 -14.18
CA THR A 6 59.78 10.92 -12.83
C THR A 6 60.04 9.49 -12.36
N ALA A 7 60.94 9.39 -11.39
CA ALA A 7 61.24 8.19 -10.61
C ALA A 7 59.97 7.36 -10.35
N THR A 8 60.01 6.10 -10.78
CA THR A 8 59.07 5.09 -10.32
C THR A 8 59.34 4.88 -8.83
N PHE A 9 58.58 5.56 -7.99
CA PHE A 9 58.52 5.24 -6.56
C PHE A 9 58.11 3.77 -6.42
N GLN A 10 59.07 2.94 -6.03
CA GLN A 10 58.82 1.57 -5.60
C GLN A 10 57.76 1.61 -4.50
N LYS A 11 56.61 0.96 -4.75
CA LYS A 11 55.62 0.71 -3.70
C LYS A 11 56.30 -0.08 -2.58
N PRO A 12 56.33 0.39 -1.32
CA PRO A 12 56.82 -0.44 -0.24
C PRO A 12 55.87 -1.63 -0.07
N ARG A 13 56.39 -2.84 -0.36
CA ARG A 13 55.71 -4.11 -0.13
C ARG A 13 55.73 -4.41 1.36
N TYR A 14 54.73 -3.91 2.07
CA TYR A 14 54.44 -4.35 3.42
C TYR A 14 53.73 -5.71 3.35
N GLY A 15 54.46 -6.81 3.61
CA GLY A 15 53.87 -8.17 3.66
C GLY A 15 54.75 -9.33 3.17
N THR A 16 55.91 -9.09 2.55
CA THR A 16 56.80 -10.17 2.10
C THR A 16 58.22 -9.98 2.60
N ILE A 17 58.72 -10.89 3.43
CA ILE A 17 60.14 -11.02 3.78
C ILE A 17 60.87 -11.56 2.54
N GLN A 18 61.16 -10.69 1.59
CA GLN A 18 62.12 -10.94 0.52
C GLN A 18 62.76 -9.59 0.16
N ASP A 19 63.67 -9.11 1.00
CA ASP A 19 64.75 -8.23 0.57
C ASP A 19 65.99 -8.59 1.41
N ASP A 20 66.97 -9.16 0.71
CA ASP A 20 68.20 -9.76 1.22
C ASP A 20 69.27 -8.66 1.45
N GLU A 21 68.90 -7.58 2.14
CA GLU A 21 69.84 -6.55 2.61
C GLU A 21 69.97 -6.66 4.14
N ARG A 22 71.21 -6.70 4.65
CA ARG A 22 71.50 -6.76 6.09
C ARG A 22 71.09 -5.45 6.77
N LEU A 23 69.81 -5.34 7.10
CA LEU A 23 69.24 -4.28 7.92
C LEU A 23 69.88 -4.33 9.32
N SER A 24 70.20 -3.15 9.86
CA SER A 24 70.65 -2.99 11.24
C SER A 24 69.56 -3.44 12.23
N ALA A 25 69.94 -3.82 13.45
CA ALA A 25 68.98 -4.18 14.50
C ALA A 25 67.99 -3.03 14.80
N GLU A 26 68.42 -1.78 14.63
CA GLU A 26 67.57 -0.59 14.79
C GLU A 26 66.62 -0.43 13.59
N GLU A 27 67.07 -0.71 12.37
CA GLU A 27 66.25 -0.63 11.15
C GLU A 27 65.19 -1.74 11.09
N MET A 28 65.53 -2.95 11.56
CA MET A 28 64.59 -4.06 11.70
C MET A 28 63.47 -3.75 12.71
N ASP A 29 63.80 -3.12 13.83
CA ASP A 29 62.81 -2.74 14.84
C ASP A 29 61.93 -1.58 14.34
N GLU A 30 62.51 -0.60 13.65
CA GLU A 30 61.78 0.50 13.01
C GLU A 30 60.79 -0.03 11.95
N ARG A 31 61.22 -0.95 11.10
CA ARG A 31 60.37 -1.60 10.09
C ARG A 31 59.26 -2.42 10.73
N ARG A 32 59.55 -3.14 11.81
CA ARG A 32 58.55 -3.89 12.57
C ARG A 32 57.47 -2.96 13.14
N ARG A 33 57.85 -1.82 13.71
CA ARG A 33 56.90 -0.84 14.25
C ARG A 33 56.05 -0.19 13.15
N GLN A 34 56.63 0.07 11.97
CA GLN A 34 55.88 0.53 10.80
C GLN A 34 54.84 -0.50 10.33
N ASN A 35 55.19 -1.79 10.30
CA ASN A 35 54.25 -2.85 9.96
C ASN A 35 53.08 -2.91 10.95
N ILE A 36 53.36 -2.80 12.25
CA ILE A 36 52.34 -2.79 13.31
C ILE A 36 51.37 -1.61 13.13
N ALA A 37 51.89 -0.42 12.83
CA ALA A 37 51.06 0.76 12.58
C ALA A 37 50.19 0.59 11.32
N TYR A 38 50.75 0.01 10.25
CA TYR A 38 50.01 -0.29 9.02
C TYR A 38 48.91 -1.35 9.26
N GLU A 39 49.22 -2.45 9.94
CA GLU A 39 48.26 -3.50 10.32
C GLU A 39 47.09 -2.91 11.11
N TYR A 40 47.38 -2.03 12.08
CA TYR A 40 46.33 -1.39 12.86
C TYR A 40 45.46 -0.44 12.05
N LEU A 41 46.04 0.32 11.12
CA LEU A 41 45.27 1.17 10.19
C LEU A 41 44.34 0.33 9.31
N CYS A 42 44.79 -0.83 8.83
CA CYS A 42 43.91 -1.78 8.14
C CYS A 42 42.75 -2.22 9.05
N HIS A 43 43.02 -2.60 10.30
CA HIS A 43 41.97 -3.01 11.23
C HIS A 43 40.98 -1.89 11.60
N LEU A 44 41.43 -0.64 11.64
CA LEU A 44 40.55 0.53 11.79
C LEU A 44 39.65 0.72 10.56
N GLU A 45 40.19 0.60 9.36
CA GLU A 45 39.42 0.67 8.11
C GLU A 45 38.37 -0.45 8.02
N GLU A 46 38.75 -1.67 8.38
CA GLU A 46 37.86 -2.83 8.43
C GLU A 46 36.70 -2.59 9.41
N ALA A 47 37.01 -2.10 10.61
CA ALA A 47 36.01 -1.77 11.62
C ALA A 47 35.09 -0.64 11.15
N LYS A 48 35.64 0.40 10.51
CA LYS A 48 34.88 1.50 9.93
C LYS A 48 33.88 0.98 8.89
N GLN A 49 34.34 0.31 7.84
CA GLN A 49 33.48 -0.16 6.75
C GLN A 49 32.38 -1.11 7.26
N TRP A 50 32.72 -1.96 8.23
CA TRP A 50 31.74 -2.84 8.86
C TRP A 50 30.69 -2.07 9.67
N MET A 51 31.09 -1.06 10.45
CA MET A 51 30.15 -0.21 11.18
C MET A 51 29.27 0.61 10.24
N GLU A 52 29.81 1.17 9.16
CA GLU A 52 29.03 1.88 8.13
C GLU A 52 27.99 0.95 7.48
N ALA A 53 28.37 -0.29 7.17
CA ALA A 53 27.45 -1.29 6.63
C ALA A 53 26.34 -1.69 7.61
N CYS A 54 26.60 -1.67 8.93
CA CYS A 54 25.59 -1.98 9.95
C CYS A 54 24.67 -0.78 10.26
N LEU A 55 25.19 0.45 10.17
CA LEU A 55 24.49 1.67 10.59
C LEU A 55 23.83 2.42 9.43
N GLU A 56 24.19 2.12 8.19
CA GLU A 56 23.77 2.85 6.97
C GLU A 56 24.07 4.37 7.07
N GLU A 57 25.17 4.73 7.73
CA GLU A 57 25.63 6.10 7.95
C GLU A 57 27.15 6.17 7.78
N GLU A 58 27.64 7.27 7.19
CA GLU A 58 29.07 7.51 6.98
C GLU A 58 29.79 7.85 8.30
N LEU A 59 30.89 7.14 8.57
CA LEU A 59 31.73 7.35 9.75
C LEU A 59 32.92 8.27 9.42
N PRO A 60 33.57 8.86 10.44
CA PRO A 60 34.75 9.69 10.24
C PRO A 60 35.87 8.97 9.45
N PRO A 61 36.81 9.72 8.85
CA PRO A 61 38.00 9.14 8.22
C PRO A 61 38.73 8.20 9.18
N THR A 62 39.41 7.18 8.65
CA THR A 62 40.05 6.11 9.43
C THR A 62 41.11 6.63 10.40
N THR A 63 41.79 7.71 10.04
CA THR A 63 42.74 8.44 10.89
C THR A 63 42.10 9.15 12.08
N GLU A 64 40.82 9.51 11.97
CA GLU A 64 40.04 10.21 13.00
C GLU A 64 39.01 9.29 13.69
N LEU A 65 38.92 8.03 13.28
CA LEU A 65 37.93 7.07 13.75
C LEU A 65 38.00 6.87 15.27
N GLU A 66 39.21 6.75 15.80
CA GLU A 66 39.43 6.62 17.24
C GLU A 66 38.82 7.78 18.02
N GLU A 67 39.02 9.01 17.55
CA GLU A 67 38.49 10.22 18.17
C GLU A 67 36.96 10.29 18.00
N GLY A 68 36.45 9.84 16.84
CA GLY A 68 35.01 9.76 16.55
C GLY A 68 34.24 8.78 17.45
N LEU A 69 34.89 7.72 17.96
CA LEU A 69 34.25 6.73 18.83
C LEU A 69 34.17 7.17 20.30
N ARG A 70 34.92 8.19 20.72
CA ARG A 70 35.06 8.57 22.15
C ARG A 70 33.77 9.04 22.81
N ASN A 71 32.87 9.65 22.05
CA ASN A 71 31.57 10.10 22.54
C ASN A 71 30.54 8.95 22.69
N GLY A 72 30.91 7.73 22.26
CA GLY A 72 30.11 6.53 22.34
C GLY A 72 28.84 6.54 21.48
N VAL A 73 28.58 7.58 20.69
CA VAL A 73 27.33 7.71 19.91
C VAL A 73 27.24 6.60 18.85
N TYR A 74 28.29 6.38 18.06
CA TYR A 74 28.33 5.30 17.09
C TYR A 74 28.24 3.91 17.75
N LEU A 75 28.87 3.72 18.91
CA LEU A 75 28.77 2.48 19.69
C LEU A 75 27.34 2.25 20.20
N GLY A 76 26.66 3.30 20.65
CA GLY A 76 25.24 3.25 21.07
C GLY A 76 24.28 3.00 19.91
N LYS A 77 24.54 3.58 18.73
CA LYS A 77 23.80 3.26 17.49
C LYS A 77 24.00 1.79 17.11
N LEU A 78 25.24 1.31 17.16
CA LEU A 78 25.56 -0.10 16.90
C LEU A 78 24.87 -1.03 17.90
N ALA A 79 24.80 -0.64 19.18
CA ALA A 79 24.05 -1.37 20.20
C ALA A 79 22.54 -1.45 19.90
N THR A 80 21.96 -0.40 19.32
CA THR A 80 20.57 -0.41 18.87
C THR A 80 20.38 -1.38 17.70
N PHE A 81 21.33 -1.45 16.77
CA PHE A 81 21.30 -2.36 15.63
C PHE A 81 21.20 -3.83 16.06
N PHE A 82 22.09 -4.31 16.95
CA PHE A 82 22.10 -5.73 17.31
C PHE A 82 21.26 -6.08 18.56
N ALA A 83 20.87 -5.10 19.39
CA ALA A 83 20.06 -5.31 20.60
C ALA A 83 18.93 -4.26 20.76
N PRO A 84 18.01 -4.12 19.79
CA PRO A 84 16.99 -3.07 19.78
C PRO A 84 15.97 -3.16 20.92
N LYS A 85 15.83 -4.34 21.54
CA LYS A 85 14.97 -4.55 22.72
C LYS A 85 15.58 -4.00 24.02
N MET A 86 16.90 -3.84 24.08
CA MET A 86 17.58 -3.28 25.25
C MET A 86 17.86 -1.79 25.10
N VAL A 87 18.44 -1.41 23.97
CA VAL A 87 18.90 -0.04 23.71
C VAL A 87 17.89 0.64 22.80
N SER A 88 17.30 1.73 23.30
CA SER A 88 16.38 2.55 22.53
C SER A 88 17.14 3.74 21.97
N GLU A 89 16.96 4.05 20.68
CA GLU A 89 17.59 5.22 20.04
C GLU A 89 17.35 6.53 20.79
N LYS A 90 16.16 6.70 21.40
CA LYS A 90 15.80 7.89 22.18
C LYS A 90 16.63 8.09 23.46
N ARG A 91 17.36 7.06 23.90
CA ARG A 91 18.21 7.08 25.10
C ARG A 91 19.68 7.34 24.79
N ILE A 92 20.07 7.43 23.52
CA ILE A 92 21.42 7.83 23.13
C ILE A 92 21.56 9.33 23.36
N TYR A 93 22.51 9.71 24.21
CA TYR A 93 22.81 11.11 24.48
C TYR A 93 23.62 11.71 23.33
N ASP A 94 23.25 12.93 22.92
CA ASP A 94 23.89 13.66 21.81
C ASP A 94 23.90 12.87 20.49
N ARG A 95 22.76 12.26 20.13
CA ARG A 95 22.60 11.39 18.95
C ARG A 95 23.10 12.02 17.65
N ASP A 96 22.89 13.33 17.47
CA ASP A 96 23.30 14.10 16.29
C ASP A 96 24.74 14.64 16.40
N GLN A 97 25.42 14.38 17.51
CA GLN A 97 26.76 14.85 17.84
C GLN A 97 26.88 16.39 17.82
N SER A 98 25.79 17.12 17.98
CA SER A 98 25.78 18.60 17.92
C SER A 98 26.52 19.21 19.11
N ARG A 99 26.39 18.61 20.31
CA ARG A 99 27.12 19.06 21.50
C ARG A 99 28.58 18.65 21.43
N TYR A 100 28.88 17.46 20.91
CA TYR A 100 30.25 17.02 20.69
C TYR A 100 31.00 17.94 19.73
N LYS A 101 30.38 18.31 18.60
CA LYS A 101 30.98 19.23 17.61
C LYS A 101 31.18 20.66 18.15
N SER A 102 30.32 21.12 19.07
CA SER A 102 30.38 22.50 19.59
C SER A 102 31.19 22.67 20.87
N SER A 103 31.19 21.68 21.77
CA SER A 103 31.74 21.77 23.12
C SER A 103 32.66 20.59 23.50
N GLY A 104 32.89 19.64 22.60
CA GLY A 104 33.72 18.46 22.85
C GLY A 104 33.04 17.41 23.75
N LEU A 105 33.85 16.57 24.42
CA LEU A 105 33.34 15.50 25.28
C LEU A 105 32.64 16.04 26.53
N HIS A 106 31.40 15.60 26.73
CA HIS A 106 30.66 15.76 27.97
C HIS A 106 30.59 14.43 28.72
N PHE A 107 30.69 14.42 30.05
CA PHE A 107 30.69 13.20 30.87
C PHE A 107 29.51 12.26 30.57
N ARG A 108 28.35 12.83 30.24
CA ARG A 108 27.14 12.08 29.87
C ARG A 108 27.30 11.20 28.62
N HIS A 109 28.29 11.45 27.75
CA HIS A 109 28.64 10.55 26.64
C HIS A 109 29.07 9.15 27.10
N THR A 110 29.59 9.01 28.33
CA THR A 110 29.93 7.71 28.91
C THR A 110 28.73 6.76 29.00
N ASP A 111 27.51 7.29 29.12
CA ASP A 111 26.29 6.49 29.13
C ASP A 111 26.07 5.74 27.81
N ASN A 112 26.44 6.34 26.68
CA ASN A 112 26.35 5.69 25.37
C ASN A 112 27.26 4.45 25.30
N THR A 113 28.50 4.57 25.79
CA THR A 113 29.44 3.44 25.89
C THR A 113 28.94 2.36 26.85
N VAL A 114 28.37 2.74 27.99
CA VAL A 114 27.79 1.79 28.96
C VAL A 114 26.60 1.04 28.35
N GLN A 115 25.76 1.71 27.57
CA GLN A 115 24.65 1.07 26.84
C GLN A 115 25.18 0.03 25.83
N TRP A 116 26.26 0.34 25.12
CA TRP A 116 26.91 -0.62 24.22
C TRP A 116 27.50 -1.83 24.93
N LEU A 117 28.21 -1.64 26.05
CA LEU A 117 28.75 -2.74 26.85
C LEU A 117 27.63 -3.67 27.38
N ARG A 118 26.53 -3.08 27.86
CA ARG A 118 25.35 -3.86 28.30
C ARG A 118 24.74 -4.62 27.13
N ALA A 119 24.61 -4.00 25.96
CA ALA A 119 24.07 -4.66 24.78
C ALA A 119 24.90 -5.89 24.41
N MET A 120 26.24 -5.78 24.42
CA MET A 120 27.14 -6.92 24.19
C MET A 120 26.93 -8.04 25.22
N GLU A 121 26.68 -7.70 26.49
CA GLU A 121 26.38 -8.68 27.54
C GLU A 121 25.07 -9.42 27.27
N SER A 122 24.05 -8.75 26.73
CA SER A 122 22.78 -9.43 26.41
C SER A 122 22.83 -10.34 25.20
N VAL A 123 23.69 -10.05 24.22
CA VAL A 123 23.86 -10.95 23.08
C VAL A 123 24.79 -12.11 23.42
N GLY A 124 25.49 -12.07 24.55
CA GLY A 124 26.32 -13.18 25.04
C GLY A 124 27.78 -13.13 24.61
N LEU A 125 28.29 -11.98 24.15
CA LEU A 125 29.72 -11.84 23.82
C LEU A 125 30.58 -12.08 25.09
N PRO A 126 31.63 -12.91 25.08
CA PRO A 126 32.45 -13.16 26.26
C PRO A 126 33.15 -11.89 26.80
N LYS A 127 33.16 -11.73 28.13
CA LYS A 127 33.70 -10.53 28.81
C LYS A 127 35.19 -10.29 28.57
N ILE A 128 35.94 -11.30 28.12
CA ILE A 128 37.37 -11.18 27.78
C ILE A 128 37.62 -10.14 26.68
N PHE A 129 36.64 -9.92 25.79
CA PHE A 129 36.76 -8.95 24.70
C PHE A 129 36.44 -7.51 25.13
N TYR A 130 35.85 -7.29 26.32
CA TYR A 130 35.19 -6.02 26.64
C TYR A 130 36.22 -4.95 26.99
N PRO A 131 36.15 -3.75 26.38
CA PRO A 131 36.89 -2.60 26.86
C PRO A 131 36.23 -2.01 28.11
N GLU A 132 36.97 -1.19 28.85
CA GLU A 132 36.43 -0.37 29.92
C GLU A 132 35.87 0.95 29.36
N THR A 133 34.96 1.60 30.08
CA THR A 133 34.41 2.91 29.65
C THR A 133 35.51 3.96 29.50
N THR A 134 36.58 3.89 30.31
CA THR A 134 37.73 4.79 30.20
C THR A 134 38.62 4.49 28.99
N ASP A 135 38.60 3.25 28.46
CA ASP A 135 39.35 2.90 27.24
C ASP A 135 38.81 3.69 26.04
N VAL A 136 37.49 3.91 26.00
CA VAL A 136 36.78 4.70 24.98
C VAL A 136 36.83 6.20 25.30
N TYR A 137 36.29 6.63 26.45
CA TYR A 137 36.06 8.05 26.74
C TYR A 137 37.38 8.83 26.92
N ASP A 138 38.32 8.29 27.69
CA ASP A 138 39.63 8.92 27.94
C ASP A 138 40.68 8.56 26.87
N ARG A 139 40.30 7.79 25.84
CA ARG A 139 41.20 7.25 24.81
C ARG A 139 42.39 6.48 25.42
N LYS A 140 42.18 5.77 26.54
CA LYS A 140 43.27 5.02 27.22
C LYS A 140 43.72 3.79 26.46
N ASN A 141 42.82 3.09 25.77
CA ASN A 141 43.13 1.87 25.04
C ASN A 141 42.15 1.64 23.88
N MET A 142 42.21 2.52 22.89
CA MET A 142 41.40 2.39 21.68
C MET A 142 41.67 1.09 20.89
N PRO A 143 42.92 0.55 20.83
CA PRO A 143 43.16 -0.75 20.19
C PRO A 143 42.31 -1.90 20.77
N LYS A 144 42.04 -1.89 22.09
CA LYS A 144 41.15 -2.86 22.72
C LYS A 144 39.68 -2.66 22.31
N VAL A 145 39.26 -1.42 22.07
CA VAL A 145 37.91 -1.10 21.55
C VAL A 145 37.76 -1.64 20.12
N VAL A 146 38.75 -1.41 19.26
CA VAL A 146 38.78 -1.95 17.89
C VAL A 146 38.79 -3.48 17.92
N TYR A 147 39.61 -4.08 18.78
CA TYR A 147 39.62 -5.53 18.99
C TYR A 147 38.26 -6.09 19.41
N CYS A 148 37.55 -5.39 20.30
CA CYS A 148 36.20 -5.75 20.71
C CYS A 148 35.21 -5.65 19.54
N ILE A 149 35.33 -4.63 18.68
CA ILE A 149 34.49 -4.48 17.48
C ILE A 149 34.72 -5.65 16.51
N HIS A 150 35.96 -6.06 16.30
CA HIS A 150 36.30 -7.22 15.48
C HIS A 150 35.72 -8.53 16.04
N ALA A 151 35.84 -8.74 17.35
CA ALA A 151 35.25 -9.91 18.02
C ALA A 151 33.71 -9.90 17.95
N LEU A 152 33.10 -8.73 18.17
CA LEU A 152 31.65 -8.53 18.04
C LEU A 152 31.18 -8.77 16.61
N SER A 153 31.91 -8.28 15.60
CA SER A 153 31.58 -8.49 14.19
C SER A 153 31.55 -9.97 13.84
N LEU A 154 32.60 -10.71 14.19
CA LEU A 154 32.66 -12.15 13.95
C LEU A 154 31.52 -12.89 14.68
N TYR A 155 31.22 -12.48 15.91
CA TYR A 155 30.15 -13.07 16.69
C TYR A 155 28.75 -12.81 16.09
N LEU A 156 28.45 -11.57 15.72
CA LEU A 156 27.18 -11.20 15.10
C LEU A 156 27.00 -11.81 13.70
N TYR A 157 28.09 -11.97 12.95
CA TYR A 157 28.08 -12.69 11.68
C TYR A 157 27.69 -14.16 11.87
N LYS A 158 28.27 -14.83 12.88
CA LYS A 158 27.90 -16.22 13.22
C LYS A 158 26.44 -16.36 13.65
N LEU A 159 25.89 -15.35 14.31
CA LEU A 159 24.47 -15.29 14.68
C LEU A 159 23.55 -14.88 13.52
N GLY A 160 24.09 -14.54 12.34
CA GLY A 160 23.31 -14.07 11.19
C GLY A 160 22.69 -12.69 11.37
N VAL A 161 23.19 -11.89 12.32
CA VAL A 161 22.67 -10.55 12.65
C VAL A 161 23.38 -9.44 11.86
N ALA A 162 24.66 -9.61 11.55
CA ALA A 162 25.50 -8.62 10.88
C ALA A 162 26.25 -9.21 9.68
N PRO A 163 26.66 -8.39 8.69
CA PRO A 163 27.55 -8.83 7.62
C PRO A 163 28.94 -9.20 8.15
N GLN A 164 29.69 -9.99 7.37
CA GLN A 164 31.07 -10.33 7.69
C GLN A 164 31.98 -9.11 7.51
N ILE A 165 32.86 -8.85 8.48
CA ILE A 165 33.96 -7.88 8.33
C ILE A 165 34.93 -8.33 7.24
N GLN A 166 35.38 -7.38 6.42
CA GLN A 166 36.34 -7.66 5.36
C GLN A 166 37.76 -7.77 5.94
N ASP A 167 38.62 -8.54 5.27
CA ASP A 167 40.07 -8.52 5.50
C ASP A 167 40.71 -7.63 4.44
N LEU A 168 41.22 -6.47 4.87
CA LEU A 168 41.81 -5.42 4.05
C LEU A 168 43.32 -5.34 4.18
N LEU A 169 43.93 -6.24 4.95
CA LEU A 169 45.37 -6.30 5.11
C LEU A 169 46.06 -6.49 3.75
N GLY A 170 46.94 -5.57 3.38
CA GLY A 170 47.64 -5.57 2.09
C GLY A 170 46.81 -5.14 0.87
N LYS A 171 45.51 -4.82 1.05
CA LYS A 171 44.61 -4.36 -0.02
C LYS A 171 44.42 -2.84 -0.03
N VAL A 172 44.55 -2.20 1.12
CA VAL A 172 44.44 -0.76 1.31
C VAL A 172 45.82 -0.12 1.48
N ALA A 173 46.02 1.06 0.90
CA ALA A 173 47.25 1.83 1.02
C ALA A 173 47.00 3.10 1.83
N PHE A 174 47.87 3.35 2.79
CA PHE A 174 47.92 4.57 3.58
C PHE A 174 49.17 5.38 3.19
N THR A 175 49.12 6.68 3.40
CA THR A 175 50.28 7.57 3.20
C THR A 175 51.35 7.32 4.27
N GLU A 176 52.61 7.63 3.95
CA GLU A 176 53.70 7.50 4.94
C GLU A 176 53.48 8.39 6.17
N GLU A 177 52.82 9.55 5.99
CA GLU A 177 52.47 10.45 7.08
C GLU A 177 51.44 9.82 8.04
N GLU A 178 50.41 9.15 7.52
CA GLU A 178 49.41 8.45 8.32
C GLU A 178 50.01 7.29 9.12
N ILE A 179 50.87 6.49 8.48
CA ILE A 179 51.57 5.37 9.14
C ILE A 179 52.52 5.89 10.23
N SER A 180 53.25 6.98 9.95
CA SER A 180 54.16 7.62 10.91
C SER A 180 53.41 8.21 12.11
N ASN A 181 52.29 8.89 11.86
CA ASN A 181 51.43 9.45 12.90
C ASN A 181 50.84 8.35 13.78
N MET A 182 50.27 7.30 13.18
CA MET A 182 49.72 6.16 13.91
C MET A 182 50.80 5.45 14.74
N ARG A 183 52.00 5.28 14.19
CA ARG A 183 53.14 4.73 14.94
C ARG A 183 53.48 5.57 16.17
N SER A 184 53.59 6.88 16.01
CA SER A 184 53.88 7.79 17.12
C SER A 184 52.78 7.74 18.19
N GLU A 185 51.51 7.61 17.79
CA GLU A 185 50.40 7.44 18.73
C GLU A 185 50.50 6.11 19.48
N LEU A 186 50.70 4.99 18.79
CA LEU A 186 50.86 3.66 19.42
C LEU A 186 52.03 3.63 20.41
N GLU A 187 53.15 4.29 20.11
CA GLU A 187 54.31 4.39 21.01
C GLU A 187 54.01 5.19 22.29
N LYS A 188 53.21 6.26 22.21
CA LYS A 188 52.85 7.09 23.39
C LYS A 188 52.07 6.30 24.43
N TYR A 189 51.26 5.34 24.01
CA TYR A 189 50.42 4.57 24.93
C TYR A 189 51.13 3.33 25.50
N GLY A 190 52.21 2.85 24.87
CA GLY A 190 52.94 1.66 25.33
C GLY A 190 52.08 0.39 25.35
N ILE A 191 51.02 0.33 24.55
CA ILE A 191 50.03 -0.75 24.55
C ILE A 191 50.56 -1.92 23.73
N GLN A 192 50.45 -3.14 24.26
CA GLN A 192 50.64 -4.35 23.46
C GLN A 192 49.44 -4.58 22.56
N MET A 193 49.70 -4.72 21.26
CA MET A 193 48.66 -4.95 20.26
C MET A 193 47.93 -6.28 20.51
N PRO A 194 46.59 -6.29 20.57
CA PRO A 194 45.81 -7.51 20.64
C PRO A 194 46.03 -8.42 19.43
N ALA A 195 45.97 -9.74 19.60
CA ALA A 195 46.14 -10.69 18.51
C ALA A 195 44.82 -10.85 17.71
N PHE A 196 44.59 -10.01 16.71
CA PHE A 196 43.40 -10.03 15.84
C PHE A 196 43.20 -11.38 15.13
N SER A 197 44.28 -12.03 14.69
CA SER A 197 44.23 -13.34 14.02
C SER A 197 43.76 -14.51 14.89
N LYS A 198 43.72 -14.35 16.23
CA LYS A 198 43.33 -15.41 17.18
C LYS A 198 41.90 -15.28 17.69
N ILE A 199 41.16 -14.24 17.29
CA ILE A 199 39.79 -13.96 17.76
C ILE A 199 38.86 -15.16 17.51
N GLY A 200 38.89 -15.74 16.32
CA GLY A 200 38.02 -16.87 15.96
C GLY A 200 38.23 -18.13 16.81
N GLY A 201 39.49 -18.45 17.14
CA GLY A 201 39.83 -19.61 17.98
C GLY A 201 39.47 -19.43 19.45
N ILE A 202 39.55 -18.20 19.97
CA ILE A 202 39.15 -17.88 21.35
C ILE A 202 37.62 -17.94 21.48
N LEU A 203 36.89 -17.36 20.51
CA LEU A 203 35.42 -17.44 20.47
C LEU A 203 34.94 -18.90 20.41
N ALA A 204 35.53 -19.74 19.56
CA ALA A 204 35.12 -21.15 19.42
C ALA A 204 35.35 -21.99 20.69
N ASN A 205 36.33 -21.64 21.52
CA ASN A 205 36.61 -22.37 22.77
C ASN A 205 35.73 -21.92 23.95
N GLU A 206 35.21 -20.68 23.94
CA GLU A 206 34.35 -20.14 25.00
C GLU A 206 32.84 -20.24 24.69
N LEU A 207 32.46 -20.40 23.42
CA LEU A 207 31.08 -20.65 22.98
C LEU A 207 30.72 -22.14 23.17
N SER A 208 30.33 -22.44 24.42
CA SER A 208 29.72 -23.67 24.97
C SER A 208 29.19 -24.75 24.01
N VAL A 209 29.34 -26.01 24.46
CA VAL A 209 28.74 -27.32 24.08
C VAL A 209 27.51 -27.34 23.13
N ASP A 210 26.62 -26.35 23.21
CA ASP A 210 25.43 -26.23 22.33
C ASP A 210 25.77 -25.86 20.87
N GLU A 211 26.82 -25.08 20.60
CA GLU A 211 27.25 -24.79 19.22
C GLU A 211 27.87 -26.03 18.57
N ALA A 212 28.62 -26.84 19.33
CA ALA A 212 29.17 -28.10 18.84
C ALA A 212 28.06 -29.10 18.49
N ALA A 213 26.98 -29.14 19.29
CA ALA A 213 25.80 -29.95 19.02
C ALA A 213 25.05 -29.47 17.76
N LEU A 214 24.92 -28.16 17.56
CA LEU A 214 24.36 -27.57 16.35
C LEU A 214 25.20 -27.91 15.11
N HIS A 215 26.51 -27.74 15.18
CA HIS A 215 27.44 -28.10 14.10
C HIS A 215 27.36 -29.59 13.76
N ALA A 216 27.35 -30.47 14.76
CA ALA A 216 27.19 -31.91 14.56
C ALA A 216 25.84 -32.26 13.91
N ALA A 217 24.76 -31.59 14.29
CA ALA A 217 23.44 -31.79 13.70
C ALA A 217 23.40 -31.35 12.21
N VAL A 218 24.01 -30.21 11.87
CA VAL A 218 24.14 -29.73 10.48
C VAL A 218 24.97 -30.69 9.63
N ILE A 219 26.07 -31.22 10.16
CA ILE A 219 26.88 -32.23 9.48
C ILE A 219 26.06 -33.50 9.24
N ALA A 220 25.35 -34.00 10.25
CA ALA A 220 24.49 -35.18 10.11
C ALA A 220 23.39 -35.00 9.06
N ILE A 221 22.80 -33.81 8.94
CA ILE A 221 21.85 -33.49 7.87
C ILE A 221 22.52 -33.56 6.50
N ASN A 222 23.71 -32.94 6.36
CA ASN A 222 24.46 -32.98 5.10
C ASN A 222 24.87 -34.40 4.68
N GLU A 223 25.25 -35.25 5.63
CA GLU A 223 25.53 -36.67 5.36
C GLU A 223 24.26 -37.44 4.97
N ALA A 224 23.14 -37.17 5.62
CA ALA A 224 21.86 -37.80 5.27
C ALA A 224 21.42 -37.43 3.86
N ILE A 225 21.62 -36.16 3.47
CA ILE A 225 21.38 -35.68 2.09
C ILE A 225 22.24 -36.46 1.09
N ASP A 226 23.52 -36.71 1.37
CA ASP A 226 24.42 -37.48 0.48
C ASP A 226 24.01 -38.94 0.33
N ARG A 227 23.44 -39.53 1.38
CA ARG A 227 22.92 -40.90 1.34
C ARG A 227 21.68 -41.04 0.43
N GLY A 228 21.01 -39.92 0.09
CA GLY A 228 19.90 -39.92 -0.87
C GLY A 228 18.58 -40.49 -0.34
N GLN A 229 18.46 -40.76 0.96
CA GLN A 229 17.29 -41.41 1.56
C GLN A 229 16.40 -40.40 2.27
N ALA A 230 15.25 -40.06 1.69
CA ALA A 230 14.32 -39.07 2.24
C ALA A 230 13.92 -39.31 3.72
N PRO A 231 13.64 -40.56 4.18
CA PRO A 231 13.35 -40.81 5.59
C PRO A 231 14.54 -40.52 6.52
N ALA A 232 15.77 -40.81 6.08
CA ALA A 232 16.98 -40.54 6.87
C ALA A 232 17.25 -39.03 6.96
N THR A 233 17.05 -38.30 5.86
CA THR A 233 17.18 -36.83 5.85
C THR A 233 16.15 -36.18 6.73
N MET A 234 14.89 -36.64 6.70
CA MET A 234 13.88 -36.15 7.64
C MET A 234 14.21 -36.41 9.10
N ALA A 235 14.72 -37.61 9.43
CA ALA A 235 15.16 -37.91 10.79
C ALA A 235 16.28 -36.96 11.25
N ALA A 236 17.19 -36.58 10.35
CA ALA A 236 18.24 -35.61 10.64
C ALA A 236 17.69 -34.18 10.76
N LEU A 237 16.73 -33.77 9.92
CA LEU A 237 16.07 -32.46 9.96
C LEU A 237 15.26 -32.25 11.26
N ASN A 238 14.67 -33.32 11.79
CA ASN A 238 13.92 -33.31 13.06
C ASN A 238 14.84 -33.31 14.30
N ASN A 239 16.16 -33.28 14.13
CA ASN A 239 17.09 -33.22 15.25
C ASN A 239 16.90 -31.88 15.99
N PRO A 240 16.56 -31.88 17.30
CA PRO A 240 16.32 -30.64 18.06
C PRO A 240 17.56 -29.74 18.12
N ASN A 241 18.75 -30.32 18.06
CA ASN A 241 20.00 -29.58 18.08
C ASN A 241 20.26 -28.83 16.76
N ALA A 242 19.58 -29.19 15.66
CA ALA A 242 19.69 -28.46 14.39
C ALA A 242 18.97 -27.10 14.42
N MET A 243 18.11 -26.87 15.43
CA MET A 243 17.31 -25.65 15.60
C MET A 243 16.51 -25.23 14.35
N LEU A 244 16.13 -26.22 13.53
CA LEU A 244 15.31 -26.01 12.35
C LEU A 244 13.84 -25.89 12.74
N LYS A 245 13.09 -25.06 12.01
CA LYS A 245 11.68 -24.80 12.24
C LYS A 245 10.86 -25.31 11.07
N ASN A 246 9.61 -25.69 11.36
CA ASN A 246 8.59 -25.98 10.35
C ASN A 246 8.92 -27.12 9.38
N ALA A 247 9.73 -28.09 9.79
CA ALA A 247 9.94 -29.33 9.03
C ALA A 247 8.67 -30.20 9.04
N LYS A 248 8.19 -30.61 7.87
CA LYS A 248 6.96 -31.41 7.71
C LYS A 248 7.25 -32.78 7.10
N GLU A 249 6.88 -33.86 7.79
CA GLU A 249 7.12 -35.23 7.30
C GLU A 249 6.49 -35.52 5.93
N ALA A 250 5.34 -34.91 5.63
CA ALA A 250 4.68 -35.07 4.33
C ALA A 250 5.49 -34.53 3.13
N LEU A 251 6.52 -33.69 3.38
CA LEU A 251 7.36 -33.06 2.35
C LEU A 251 8.78 -33.65 2.31
N ALA A 252 8.98 -34.81 2.93
CA ALA A 252 10.28 -35.49 3.05
C ALA A 252 11.04 -35.63 1.71
N GLU A 253 10.35 -36.09 0.68
CA GLU A 253 10.94 -36.30 -0.65
C GLU A 253 11.34 -34.97 -1.31
N ASP A 254 10.47 -33.96 -1.21
CA ASP A 254 10.73 -32.63 -1.77
C ASP A 254 11.94 -31.97 -1.09
N TYR A 255 12.03 -32.05 0.25
CA TYR A 255 13.18 -31.54 1.00
C TYR A 255 14.47 -32.22 0.57
N GLN A 256 14.48 -33.56 0.48
CA GLN A 256 15.66 -34.31 0.05
C GLN A 256 16.12 -33.86 -1.35
N ASN A 257 15.19 -33.75 -2.29
CA ASN A 257 15.50 -33.37 -3.67
C ASN A 257 16.06 -31.95 -3.76
N THR A 258 15.46 -30.99 -3.07
CA THR A 258 15.90 -29.58 -3.12
C THR A 258 17.21 -29.35 -2.36
N LEU A 259 17.37 -29.96 -1.18
CA LEU A 259 18.62 -29.88 -0.41
C LEU A 259 19.79 -30.52 -1.18
N SER A 260 19.58 -31.65 -1.85
CA SER A 260 20.59 -32.28 -2.71
C SER A 260 21.00 -31.38 -3.88
N GLN A 261 20.03 -30.70 -4.52
CA GLN A 261 20.32 -29.73 -5.58
C GLN A 261 21.05 -28.49 -5.05
N ALA A 262 20.65 -27.95 -3.89
CA ALA A 262 21.30 -26.81 -3.25
C ALA A 262 22.77 -27.12 -2.92
N LYS A 263 23.03 -28.30 -2.35
CA LYS A 263 24.39 -28.78 -2.04
C LYS A 263 25.24 -28.91 -3.30
N THR A 264 24.69 -29.49 -4.37
CA THR A 264 25.37 -29.62 -5.67
C THR A 264 25.70 -28.26 -6.29
N ARG A 265 24.79 -27.28 -6.18
CA ARG A 265 25.04 -25.90 -6.66
C ARG A 265 26.18 -25.23 -5.90
N LYS A 266 26.23 -25.39 -4.57
CA LYS A 266 27.30 -24.85 -3.71
C LYS A 266 28.67 -25.43 -4.07
N LEU A 267 28.75 -26.76 -4.23
CA LEU A 267 29.96 -27.47 -4.68
C LEU A 267 30.47 -26.98 -6.06
N ASN A 268 29.55 -26.71 -6.99
CA ASN A 268 29.91 -26.21 -8.32
C ASN A 268 30.39 -24.75 -8.29
N GLN A 269 29.92 -23.94 -7.35
CA GLN A 269 30.36 -22.55 -7.17
C GLN A 269 31.75 -22.47 -6.52
N SER A 270 32.02 -23.30 -5.51
CA SER A 270 33.36 -23.38 -4.87
C SER A 270 34.41 -23.93 -5.85
N SER A 271 34.07 -24.95 -6.64
CA SER A 271 34.97 -25.52 -7.66
C SER A 271 35.37 -24.52 -8.76
N ARG A 272 34.50 -23.55 -9.10
CA ARG A 272 34.80 -22.50 -10.09
C ARG A 272 35.76 -21.45 -9.55
N LYS A 273 35.66 -21.08 -8.26
CA LYS A 273 36.62 -20.18 -7.58
C LYS A 273 38.01 -20.82 -7.38
N ARG A 274 38.06 -22.15 -7.21
CA ARG A 274 39.32 -22.91 -7.02
C ARG A 274 40.23 -22.98 -8.24
N ARG A 275 39.76 -22.61 -9.45
CA ARG A 275 40.61 -22.55 -10.66
C ARG A 275 41.51 -21.31 -10.74
N SER A 276 41.43 -20.38 -9.78
CA SER A 276 42.20 -19.12 -9.80
C SER A 276 43.20 -18.91 -8.65
N SER A 277 43.31 -19.83 -7.68
CA SER A 277 44.32 -19.75 -6.60
C SER A 277 44.63 -21.16 -6.05
N GLU A 278 45.89 -21.61 -6.12
CA GLU A 278 46.31 -23.00 -5.89
C GLU A 278 46.69 -23.35 -4.42
N THR A 279 46.39 -22.49 -3.44
CA THR A 279 47.05 -22.57 -2.12
C THR A 279 46.13 -22.28 -0.93
N GLU A 280 44.95 -22.90 -0.83
CA GLU A 280 44.12 -22.78 0.38
C GLU A 280 43.64 -24.14 0.89
N GLU A 281 43.87 -24.39 2.19
CA GLU A 281 43.38 -25.54 2.93
C GLU A 281 41.85 -25.59 2.90
N ARG A 282 41.29 -26.80 2.82
CA ARG A 282 39.84 -27.04 2.67
C ARG A 282 39.05 -26.44 3.83
N ASP A 283 38.31 -25.37 3.59
CA ASP A 283 37.27 -24.93 4.52
C ASP A 283 36.03 -25.82 4.37
N VAL A 284 35.72 -26.60 5.42
CA VAL A 284 34.60 -27.56 5.50
C VAL A 284 33.24 -26.86 5.26
N TYR A 285 33.15 -25.56 5.51
CA TYR A 285 31.94 -24.77 5.30
C TYR A 285 31.69 -24.38 3.82
N GLU A 286 32.67 -24.57 2.93
CA GLU A 286 32.49 -24.35 1.48
C GLU A 286 31.73 -25.50 0.79
N GLU A 287 31.77 -26.71 1.36
CA GLU A 287 31.21 -27.92 0.73
C GLU A 287 29.89 -28.37 1.38
N LEU A 288 29.67 -28.02 2.65
CA LEU A 288 28.44 -28.34 3.38
C LEU A 288 27.43 -27.20 3.35
N LEU A 289 26.15 -27.53 3.35
CA LEU A 289 25.09 -26.55 3.58
C LEU A 289 25.13 -26.07 5.03
N THR A 290 25.00 -24.76 5.24
CA THR A 290 24.84 -24.15 6.57
C THR A 290 23.42 -24.36 7.11
N GLN A 291 23.23 -24.17 8.41
CA GLN A 291 21.90 -24.22 9.02
C GLN A 291 20.91 -23.26 8.35
N GLN A 292 21.36 -22.04 8.01
CA GLN A 292 20.53 -21.03 7.35
C GLN A 292 20.15 -21.44 5.93
N GLU A 293 21.08 -22.02 5.17
CA GLU A 293 20.80 -22.54 3.81
C GLU A 293 19.80 -23.70 3.86
N ILE A 294 19.93 -24.59 4.84
CA ILE A 294 18.99 -25.70 5.06
C ILE A 294 17.60 -25.14 5.42
N GLN A 295 17.51 -24.22 6.38
CA GLN A 295 16.25 -23.59 6.77
C GLN A 295 15.59 -22.87 5.58
N GLY A 296 16.37 -22.11 4.79
CA GLY A 296 15.86 -21.44 3.60
C GLY A 296 15.30 -22.41 2.55
N CYS A 297 15.89 -23.60 2.39
CA CYS A 297 15.35 -24.63 1.51
C CYS A 297 14.04 -25.22 2.05
N LEU A 298 13.93 -25.45 3.36
CA LEU A 298 12.69 -25.92 4.00
C LEU A 298 11.58 -24.90 3.81
N ASP A 299 11.86 -23.64 4.09
CA ASP A 299 10.90 -22.53 3.97
C ASP A 299 10.41 -22.38 2.53
N LEU A 300 11.31 -22.48 1.54
CA LEU A 300 10.96 -22.44 0.12
C LEU A 300 9.97 -23.55 -0.25
N ILE A 301 10.22 -24.80 0.15
CA ILE A 301 9.35 -25.93 -0.15
C ILE A 301 8.01 -25.81 0.59
N ASN A 302 8.06 -25.37 1.85
CA ASN A 302 6.87 -25.13 2.65
C ASN A 302 5.95 -24.10 1.99
N ILE A 303 6.53 -23.01 1.47
CA ILE A 303 5.79 -21.99 0.70
C ILE A 303 5.20 -22.63 -0.56
N GLN A 304 6.01 -23.34 -1.37
CA GLN A 304 5.54 -23.96 -2.60
C GLN A 304 4.38 -24.94 -2.37
N ALA A 305 4.48 -25.79 -1.34
CA ALA A 305 3.42 -26.73 -0.98
C ALA A 305 2.14 -26.01 -0.53
N ALA A 306 2.27 -24.93 0.25
CA ALA A 306 1.12 -24.14 0.68
C ALA A 306 0.45 -23.39 -0.48
N VAL A 307 1.23 -22.81 -1.39
CA VAL A 307 0.74 -22.18 -2.63
C VAL A 307 0.00 -23.21 -3.51
N GLN A 308 0.52 -24.42 -3.62
CA GLN A 308 -0.17 -25.49 -4.34
C GLN A 308 -1.51 -25.86 -3.69
N GLN A 309 -1.61 -25.87 -2.36
CA GLN A 309 -2.88 -26.12 -1.67
C GLN A 309 -3.92 -25.03 -1.94
N VAL A 310 -3.51 -23.75 -1.92
CA VAL A 310 -4.39 -22.63 -2.30
C VAL A 310 -4.90 -22.81 -3.72
N ASN A 311 -3.99 -23.05 -4.68
CA ASN A 311 -4.35 -23.23 -6.09
C ASN A 311 -5.29 -24.43 -6.33
N ARG A 312 -5.08 -25.55 -5.61
CA ARG A 312 -5.96 -26.72 -5.68
C ARG A 312 -7.34 -26.37 -5.14
N ALA A 313 -7.43 -25.70 -3.99
CA ALA A 313 -8.69 -25.32 -3.37
C ALA A 313 -9.50 -24.34 -4.25
N VAL A 314 -8.85 -23.37 -4.89
CA VAL A 314 -9.49 -22.47 -5.87
C VAL A 314 -9.99 -23.25 -7.08
N SER A 315 -9.18 -24.17 -7.62
CA SER A 315 -9.54 -25.00 -8.78
C SER A 315 -10.71 -25.94 -8.49
N SER A 316 -10.79 -26.48 -7.27
CA SER A 316 -11.88 -27.35 -6.83
C SER A 316 -13.09 -26.59 -6.27
N GLN A 317 -13.03 -25.25 -6.21
CA GLN A 317 -14.06 -24.39 -5.59
C GLN A 317 -14.37 -24.81 -4.14
N ASP A 318 -13.35 -25.26 -3.40
CA ASP A 318 -13.47 -25.73 -2.02
C ASP A 318 -13.14 -24.61 -1.04
N GLN A 319 -14.19 -23.96 -0.53
CA GLN A 319 -14.09 -22.78 0.33
C GLN A 319 -13.42 -23.09 1.69
N PRO A 320 -13.79 -24.17 2.42
CA PRO A 320 -13.08 -24.57 3.63
C PRO A 320 -11.60 -24.89 3.39
N ALA A 321 -11.27 -25.63 2.32
CA ALA A 321 -9.89 -25.97 2.00
C ALA A 321 -9.06 -24.72 1.66
N LEU A 322 -9.66 -23.74 0.97
CA LEU A 322 -9.01 -22.47 0.66
C LEU A 322 -8.65 -21.72 1.94
N LEU A 323 -9.58 -21.57 2.87
CA LEU A 323 -9.34 -20.90 4.14
C LEU A 323 -8.26 -21.62 4.96
N ALA A 324 -8.30 -22.95 5.01
CA ALA A 324 -7.27 -23.73 5.69
C ALA A 324 -5.89 -23.51 5.06
N ALA A 325 -5.80 -23.48 3.73
CA ALA A 325 -4.55 -23.24 3.01
C ALA A 325 -3.99 -21.82 3.24
N LEU A 326 -4.85 -20.79 3.22
CA LEU A 326 -4.45 -19.40 3.49
C LEU A 326 -3.92 -19.19 4.92
N ARG A 327 -4.35 -20.02 5.87
CA ARG A 327 -3.91 -19.97 7.29
C ARG A 327 -2.61 -20.72 7.56
N LEU A 328 -2.01 -21.37 6.56
CA LEU A 328 -0.75 -22.08 6.74
C LEU A 328 0.38 -21.09 7.08
N GLU A 329 1.07 -21.34 8.20
CA GLU A 329 2.19 -20.52 8.69
C GLU A 329 3.27 -20.30 7.61
N ALA A 330 3.45 -21.27 6.72
CA ALA A 330 4.41 -21.19 5.61
C ALA A 330 4.17 -20.00 4.67
N LEU A 331 2.91 -19.61 4.44
CA LEU A 331 2.62 -18.45 3.59
C LEU A 331 2.85 -17.13 4.33
N ALA A 332 2.82 -17.15 5.67
CA ALA A 332 2.94 -15.96 6.53
C ALA A 332 2.05 -14.80 6.05
N LEU A 333 0.82 -15.12 5.62
CA LEU A 333 -0.12 -14.12 5.11
C LEU A 333 -0.59 -13.21 6.24
N LEU A 334 -0.72 -11.93 5.92
CA LEU A 334 -1.28 -10.93 6.81
C LEU A 334 -2.77 -10.73 6.49
N GLY A 335 -3.59 -10.64 7.54
CA GLY A 335 -4.99 -10.24 7.42
C GLY A 335 -5.96 -11.32 6.93
N VAL A 336 -5.68 -12.60 7.05
CA VAL A 336 -6.67 -13.64 6.69
C VAL A 336 -7.83 -13.67 7.69
N LEU A 337 -9.03 -13.29 7.26
CA LEU A 337 -10.24 -13.18 8.07
C LEU A 337 -11.23 -14.30 7.74
N GLU A 338 -11.70 -15.02 8.76
CA GLU A 338 -12.71 -16.09 8.57
C GLU A 338 -14.00 -15.63 7.90
N PRO A 339 -14.60 -14.47 8.29
CA PRO A 339 -15.86 -14.03 7.71
C PRO A 339 -15.78 -13.78 6.19
N ASN A 340 -14.59 -13.43 5.69
CA ASN A 340 -14.35 -13.08 4.29
C ASN A 340 -14.11 -14.32 3.40
N CYS A 341 -14.25 -15.53 3.95
CA CYS A 341 -13.93 -16.77 3.26
C CYS A 341 -14.65 -16.95 1.91
N HIS A 342 -15.91 -16.52 1.81
CA HIS A 342 -16.69 -16.58 0.58
C HIS A 342 -16.19 -15.57 -0.46
N TRP A 343 -15.89 -14.33 -0.04
CA TRP A 343 -15.29 -13.31 -0.89
C TRP A 343 -13.89 -13.68 -1.36
N TYR A 344 -13.07 -14.35 -0.54
CA TYR A 344 -11.78 -14.87 -1.01
C TYR A 344 -11.98 -15.82 -2.18
N MET A 345 -12.91 -16.78 -2.10
CA MET A 345 -13.16 -17.72 -3.19
C MET A 345 -13.57 -17.00 -4.49
N GLU A 346 -14.48 -16.03 -4.39
CA GLU A 346 -14.93 -15.24 -5.54
C GLU A 346 -13.78 -14.43 -6.15
N HIS A 347 -13.03 -13.67 -5.33
CA HIS A 347 -11.92 -12.85 -5.80
C HIS A 347 -10.79 -13.70 -6.40
N PHE A 348 -10.43 -14.84 -5.80
CA PHE A 348 -9.44 -15.76 -6.38
C PHE A 348 -9.93 -16.35 -7.70
N THR A 349 -11.20 -16.71 -7.81
CA THR A 349 -11.79 -17.25 -9.04
C THR A 349 -11.73 -16.21 -10.16
N THR A 350 -12.15 -14.98 -9.88
CA THR A 350 -12.10 -13.85 -10.82
C THR A 350 -10.65 -13.51 -11.20
N TYR A 351 -9.74 -13.42 -10.23
CA TYR A 351 -8.32 -13.15 -10.48
C TYR A 351 -7.70 -14.20 -11.40
N CYS A 352 -7.97 -15.48 -11.14
CA CYS A 352 -7.50 -16.57 -11.98
C CYS A 352 -8.10 -16.50 -13.39
N GLN A 353 -9.35 -16.08 -13.58
CA GLN A 353 -9.95 -15.95 -14.92
C GLN A 353 -9.32 -14.83 -15.77
N HIS A 354 -8.92 -13.72 -15.15
CA HIS A 354 -8.38 -12.54 -15.84
C HIS A 354 -6.86 -12.56 -16.03
N LYS A 355 -6.13 -13.48 -15.38
CA LYS A 355 -4.67 -13.60 -15.52
C LYS A 355 -4.30 -13.95 -16.99
N PRO A 356 -3.29 -13.35 -17.62
CA PRO A 356 -2.89 -13.74 -18.97
C PRO A 356 -2.41 -15.21 -18.98
N LYS A 357 -2.88 -16.01 -19.94
CA LYS A 357 -2.46 -17.41 -20.09
C LYS A 357 -1.00 -17.46 -20.53
N ASP A 358 -0.11 -17.87 -19.64
CA ASP A 358 1.28 -18.13 -19.98
C ASP A 358 1.42 -19.58 -20.50
N GLY A 359 1.59 -19.74 -21.82
CA GLY A 359 1.98 -21.02 -22.44
C GLY A 359 1.04 -22.22 -22.23
N GLY A 360 -0.24 -22.02 -21.89
CA GLY A 360 -1.24 -23.09 -21.75
C GLY A 360 -1.20 -23.88 -20.44
N ARG A 361 -0.45 -23.43 -19.42
CA ARG A 361 -0.52 -23.99 -18.06
C ARG A 361 -1.70 -23.38 -17.28
N ALA A 362 -2.24 -24.16 -16.35
CA ALA A 362 -3.26 -23.71 -15.41
C ALA A 362 -2.80 -22.40 -14.73
N MET A 363 -3.72 -21.43 -14.58
CA MET A 363 -3.44 -20.15 -13.93
C MET A 363 -3.21 -20.39 -12.44
N LEU A 364 -1.94 -20.57 -12.07
CA LEU A 364 -1.54 -20.70 -10.69
C LEU A 364 -1.19 -19.31 -10.15
N VAL A 365 -1.69 -19.01 -8.95
CA VAL A 365 -1.27 -17.85 -8.18
C VAL A 365 0.00 -18.18 -7.41
N ASP A 366 0.94 -17.22 -7.36
CA ASP A 366 2.13 -17.28 -6.49
C ASP A 366 1.85 -16.70 -5.10
N LYS A 367 2.85 -16.74 -4.21
CA LYS A 367 2.70 -16.28 -2.81
C LYS A 367 2.34 -14.79 -2.74
N GLU A 368 3.02 -13.97 -3.52
CA GLU A 368 2.85 -12.52 -3.54
C GLU A 368 1.47 -12.12 -4.11
N GLU A 369 1.01 -12.82 -5.15
CA GLU A 369 -0.34 -12.71 -5.70
C GLU A 369 -1.40 -13.12 -4.68
N ILE A 370 -1.19 -14.21 -3.94
CA ILE A 370 -2.10 -14.66 -2.88
C ILE A 370 -2.28 -13.55 -1.83
N GLN A 371 -1.18 -12.94 -1.36
CA GLN A 371 -1.26 -11.83 -0.40
C GLN A 371 -2.02 -10.63 -0.98
N ARG A 372 -1.76 -10.27 -2.25
CA ARG A 372 -2.47 -9.17 -2.92
C ARG A 372 -3.97 -9.42 -3.04
N VAL A 373 -4.37 -10.63 -3.41
CA VAL A 373 -5.80 -11.01 -3.51
C VAL A 373 -6.47 -10.97 -2.13
N VAL A 374 -5.81 -11.50 -1.09
CA VAL A 374 -6.33 -11.44 0.29
C VAL A 374 -6.49 -9.98 0.76
N SER A 375 -5.46 -9.15 0.59
CA SER A 375 -5.52 -7.73 0.97
C SER A 375 -6.63 -6.99 0.23
N SER A 376 -6.69 -7.10 -1.10
CA SER A 376 -7.72 -6.45 -1.91
C SER A 376 -9.14 -6.93 -1.56
N CYS A 377 -9.29 -8.22 -1.28
CA CYS A 377 -10.57 -8.77 -0.84
C CYS A 377 -10.98 -8.22 0.53
N ASN A 378 -10.05 -8.06 1.47
CA ASN A 378 -10.33 -7.44 2.77
C ASN A 378 -10.68 -5.97 2.67
N ASP A 379 -9.99 -5.22 1.81
CA ASP A 379 -10.29 -3.80 1.58
C ASP A 379 -11.70 -3.64 0.99
N PHE A 380 -12.06 -4.49 0.02
CA PHE A 380 -13.41 -4.54 -0.55
C PHE A 380 -14.46 -4.91 0.50
N ALA A 381 -14.20 -5.96 1.28
CA ALA A 381 -15.03 -6.44 2.36
C ALA A 381 -15.33 -5.35 3.40
N GLU A 382 -14.28 -4.62 3.79
CA GLU A 382 -14.40 -3.54 4.76
C GLU A 382 -15.16 -2.34 4.19
N ALA A 383 -14.90 -1.96 2.93
CA ALA A 383 -15.63 -0.90 2.24
C ALA A 383 -17.13 -1.23 2.14
N GLU A 384 -17.48 -2.47 1.79
CA GLU A 384 -18.88 -2.92 1.72
C GLU A 384 -19.56 -2.85 3.09
N ARG A 385 -18.86 -3.26 4.16
CA ARG A 385 -19.37 -3.13 5.53
C ARG A 385 -19.61 -1.67 5.91
N ARG A 386 -18.66 -0.77 5.64
CA ARG A 386 -18.81 0.66 5.94
C ARG A 386 -19.96 1.30 5.16
N LYS A 387 -20.15 0.89 3.90
CA LYS A 387 -21.29 1.29 3.07
C LYS A 387 -22.63 0.89 3.71
N LEU A 388 -22.75 -0.35 4.16
CA LEU A 388 -23.97 -0.82 4.85
C LEU A 388 -24.21 -0.10 6.19
N GLU A 389 -23.16 0.20 6.94
CA GLU A 389 -23.23 0.99 8.17
C GLU A 389 -23.71 2.42 7.88
N ALA A 390 -23.17 3.07 6.85
CA ALA A 390 -23.61 4.40 6.43
C ALA A 390 -25.08 4.41 5.98
N VAL A 391 -25.51 3.42 5.20
CA VAL A 391 -26.93 3.26 4.81
C VAL A 391 -27.84 3.06 6.03
N ALA A 392 -27.39 2.32 7.03
CA ALA A 392 -28.15 2.15 8.28
C ALA A 392 -28.26 3.47 9.07
N SER A 393 -27.19 4.26 9.13
CA SER A 393 -27.18 5.60 9.75
C SER A 393 -28.10 6.58 9.02
N ILE A 394 -28.04 6.64 7.69
CA ILE A 394 -28.95 7.44 6.85
C ILE A 394 -30.41 7.08 7.16
N ASN A 395 -30.74 5.78 7.11
CA ASN A 395 -32.11 5.32 7.40
C ASN A 395 -32.56 5.65 8.82
N LYS A 396 -31.64 5.69 9.78
CA LYS A 396 -31.94 6.12 11.15
C LYS A 396 -32.20 7.63 11.19
N ALA A 397 -31.35 8.46 10.58
CA ALA A 397 -31.51 9.91 10.54
C ALA A 397 -32.84 10.32 9.89
N ILE A 398 -33.19 9.70 8.75
CA ILE A 398 -34.48 9.93 8.07
C ILE A 398 -35.66 9.68 9.03
N ARG A 399 -35.61 8.60 9.82
CA ARG A 399 -36.67 8.26 10.79
C ARG A 399 -36.76 9.22 11.97
N LEU A 400 -35.65 9.86 12.36
CA LEU A 400 -35.64 10.86 13.43
C LEU A 400 -36.27 12.17 12.98
N GLY A 401 -36.35 12.43 11.67
CA GLY A 401 -37.03 13.59 11.11
C GLY A 401 -36.20 14.88 11.11
N ASN A 402 -34.90 14.80 11.39
CA ASN A 402 -34.01 15.97 11.43
C ASN A 402 -33.32 16.17 10.08
N ALA A 403 -33.75 17.21 9.35
CA ALA A 403 -33.24 17.49 8.01
C ALA A 403 -31.72 17.73 7.95
N ALA A 404 -31.16 18.40 8.96
CA ALA A 404 -29.72 18.68 9.00
C ALA A 404 -28.90 17.38 9.18
N GLU A 405 -29.35 16.50 10.10
CA GLU A 405 -28.70 15.21 10.37
C GLU A 405 -28.83 14.26 9.17
N THR A 406 -29.99 14.25 8.51
CA THR A 406 -30.19 13.43 7.30
C THR A 406 -29.26 13.84 6.17
N VAL A 407 -29.10 15.14 5.90
CA VAL A 407 -28.16 15.59 4.87
C VAL A 407 -26.71 15.30 5.25
N GLU A 408 -26.35 15.46 6.53
CA GLU A 408 -25.00 15.14 7.00
C GLU A 408 -24.67 13.66 6.75
N GLU A 409 -25.59 12.75 7.08
CA GLU A 409 -25.44 11.32 6.82
C GLU A 409 -25.45 10.97 5.32
N LEU A 410 -26.27 11.65 4.51
CA LEU A 410 -26.28 11.48 3.05
C LEU A 410 -24.97 11.91 2.40
N MET A 411 -24.28 12.90 2.97
CA MET A 411 -22.96 13.38 2.51
C MET A 411 -21.81 12.47 2.92
N ASN A 412 -22.06 11.41 3.70
CA ASN A 412 -21.03 10.47 4.12
C ASN A 412 -20.45 9.74 2.88
N PRO A 413 -19.14 9.87 2.58
CA PRO A 413 -18.54 9.26 1.40
C PRO A 413 -18.60 7.73 1.41
N GLU A 414 -18.65 7.11 2.59
CA GLU A 414 -18.77 5.66 2.73
C GLU A 414 -20.11 5.14 2.18
N ALA A 415 -21.15 5.98 2.12
CA ALA A 415 -22.45 5.62 1.53
C ALA A 415 -22.39 5.51 -0.01
N GLN A 416 -21.35 6.04 -0.66
CA GLN A 416 -21.18 6.00 -2.13
C GLN A 416 -22.39 6.53 -2.90
N LEU A 417 -23.01 7.61 -2.41
CA LEU A 417 -24.13 8.28 -3.05
C LEU A 417 -23.65 9.40 -3.99
N SER A 418 -24.54 9.86 -4.86
CA SER A 418 -24.30 11.01 -5.75
C SER A 418 -24.13 12.31 -4.96
N ILE A 419 -23.84 13.41 -5.64
CA ILE A 419 -23.60 14.71 -4.99
C ILE A 419 -24.86 15.16 -4.24
N VAL A 420 -24.70 15.50 -2.96
CA VAL A 420 -25.78 15.98 -2.07
C VAL A 420 -25.58 17.45 -1.78
N TYR A 421 -26.66 18.22 -1.87
CA TYR A 421 -26.65 19.68 -1.63
C TYR A 421 -27.17 20.02 -0.25
N GLN A 422 -26.31 20.60 0.61
CA GLN A 422 -26.68 20.91 1.99
C GLN A 422 -27.86 21.91 2.11
N THR A 423 -28.02 22.79 1.13
CA THR A 423 -29.14 23.75 1.02
C THR A 423 -30.50 23.06 0.85
N ALA A 424 -30.54 21.84 0.32
CA ALA A 424 -31.75 21.09 0.06
C ALA A 424 -32.11 20.08 1.18
N ALA A 425 -31.61 20.29 2.40
CA ALA A 425 -31.83 19.39 3.55
C ALA A 425 -33.30 19.04 3.80
N ASN A 426 -34.18 20.04 3.77
CA ASN A 426 -35.62 19.82 3.97
C ASN A 426 -36.25 18.99 2.84
N LEU A 427 -35.78 19.15 1.60
CA LEU A 427 -36.25 18.38 0.45
C LEU A 427 -35.89 16.90 0.61
N TYR A 428 -34.61 16.58 0.88
CA TYR A 428 -34.19 15.19 1.09
C TYR A 428 -34.94 14.54 2.24
N GLN A 429 -35.05 15.22 3.39
CA GLN A 429 -35.72 14.67 4.56
C GLN A 429 -37.19 14.34 4.29
N ASN A 430 -37.95 15.25 3.68
CA ASN A 430 -39.39 15.05 3.49
C ASN A 430 -39.67 13.97 2.44
N GLU A 431 -38.94 13.97 1.33
CA GLU A 431 -39.14 13.02 0.24
C GLU A 431 -38.66 11.62 0.61
N LEU A 432 -37.47 11.48 1.20
CA LEU A 432 -36.96 10.18 1.65
C LEU A 432 -37.79 9.58 2.79
N PHE A 433 -38.32 10.41 3.69
CA PHE A 433 -39.23 9.95 4.74
C PHE A 433 -40.55 9.46 4.14
N SER A 434 -41.09 10.17 3.13
CA SER A 434 -42.28 9.74 2.41
C SER A 434 -42.06 8.41 1.68
N LEU A 435 -40.89 8.21 1.06
CA LEU A 435 -40.50 6.95 0.44
C LEU A 435 -40.40 5.80 1.45
N GLN A 436 -39.79 6.03 2.63
CA GLN A 436 -39.75 5.03 3.70
C GLN A 436 -41.14 4.60 4.17
N LEU A 437 -42.08 5.55 4.27
CA LEU A 437 -43.46 5.25 4.67
C LEU A 437 -44.21 4.39 3.63
N GLN A 438 -43.93 4.60 2.35
CA GLN A 438 -44.57 3.85 1.25
C GLN A 438 -44.01 2.43 1.10
N GLY A 439 -42.71 2.24 1.37
CA GLY A 439 -42.00 0.97 1.16
C GLY A 439 -42.34 -0.16 2.14
N GLY A 440 -42.98 0.13 3.28
CA GLY A 440 -43.40 -0.89 4.27
C GLY A 440 -42.25 -1.66 4.95
N GLN A 441 -40.99 -1.31 4.68
CA GLN A 441 -39.78 -1.93 5.24
C GLN A 441 -39.14 -1.06 6.34
N ALA A 442 -38.13 -1.60 7.03
CA ALA A 442 -37.41 -0.93 8.12
C ALA A 442 -36.49 0.23 7.68
N GLY A 443 -36.35 0.46 6.37
CA GLY A 443 -35.54 1.49 5.74
C GLY A 443 -35.45 1.27 4.22
N LEU A 444 -34.78 2.18 3.52
CA LEU A 444 -34.45 2.13 2.10
C LEU A 444 -33.14 1.36 1.89
N SER A 445 -33.08 0.54 0.85
CA SER A 445 -31.84 -0.12 0.40
C SER A 445 -30.84 0.90 -0.19
N HIS A 446 -29.59 0.49 -0.36
CA HIS A 446 -28.57 1.34 -1.00
C HIS A 446 -28.97 1.75 -2.42
N GLU A 447 -29.55 0.83 -3.20
CA GLU A 447 -29.99 1.09 -4.57
C GLU A 447 -31.12 2.13 -4.60
N GLU A 448 -32.13 1.98 -3.73
CA GLU A 448 -33.23 2.95 -3.61
C GLU A 448 -32.74 4.32 -3.16
N LEU A 449 -31.82 4.38 -2.19
CA LEU A 449 -31.21 5.64 -1.75
C LEU A 449 -30.40 6.29 -2.87
N SER A 450 -29.62 5.51 -3.63
CA SER A 450 -28.80 6.03 -4.72
C SER A 450 -29.66 6.71 -5.78
N VAL A 451 -30.72 6.05 -6.24
CA VAL A 451 -31.67 6.59 -7.22
C VAL A 451 -32.42 7.79 -6.65
N ALA A 452 -32.96 7.67 -5.43
CA ALA A 452 -33.72 8.76 -4.82
C ALA A 452 -32.87 10.01 -4.62
N VAL A 453 -31.64 9.87 -4.13
CA VAL A 453 -30.73 11.00 -3.91
C VAL A 453 -30.32 11.64 -5.24
N GLU A 454 -30.02 10.86 -6.27
CA GLU A 454 -29.73 11.40 -7.61
C GLU A 454 -30.90 12.24 -8.15
N MET A 455 -32.12 11.72 -8.07
CA MET A 455 -33.33 12.44 -8.49
C MET A 455 -33.60 13.68 -7.66
N LEU A 456 -33.45 13.61 -6.33
CA LEU A 456 -33.69 14.74 -5.43
C LEU A 456 -32.63 15.83 -5.58
N SER A 457 -31.37 15.46 -5.82
CA SER A 457 -30.29 16.39 -6.16
C SER A 457 -30.58 17.13 -7.46
N ALA A 458 -31.11 16.43 -8.47
CA ALA A 458 -31.55 17.06 -9.71
C ALA A 458 -32.73 18.03 -9.51
N VAL A 459 -33.69 17.69 -8.63
CA VAL A 459 -34.80 18.59 -8.26
C VAL A 459 -34.29 19.81 -7.50
N ALA A 460 -33.30 19.65 -6.63
CA ALA A 460 -32.67 20.77 -5.93
C ALA A 460 -32.04 21.75 -6.93
N VAL A 461 -31.26 21.26 -7.89
CA VAL A 461 -30.68 22.08 -8.96
C VAL A 461 -31.77 22.75 -9.80
N LEU A 462 -32.85 22.04 -10.15
CA LEU A 462 -33.97 22.63 -10.89
C LEU A 462 -34.61 23.79 -10.12
N ASN A 463 -34.77 23.68 -8.80
CA ASN A 463 -35.30 24.78 -7.98
C ASN A 463 -34.38 26.00 -8.00
N GLU A 464 -33.06 25.82 -7.94
CA GLU A 464 -32.09 26.92 -8.07
C GLU A 464 -32.17 27.58 -9.46
N VAL A 465 -32.29 26.78 -10.52
CA VAL A 465 -32.46 27.29 -11.89
C VAL A 465 -33.77 28.06 -12.04
N LEU A 466 -34.87 27.57 -11.47
CA LEU A 466 -36.16 28.27 -11.49
C LEU A 466 -36.11 29.63 -10.79
N ASP A 467 -35.26 29.78 -9.76
CA ASP A 467 -35.08 31.05 -9.05
C ASP A 467 -34.38 32.11 -9.92
N THR A 468 -33.66 31.71 -10.97
CA THR A 468 -33.08 32.64 -11.97
C THR A 468 -34.12 33.27 -12.88
N LYS A 469 -35.32 32.67 -12.98
CA LYS A 469 -36.42 33.05 -13.88
C LYS A 469 -35.99 33.12 -15.36
N ASP A 470 -34.98 32.35 -15.75
CA ASP A 470 -34.55 32.18 -17.13
C ASP A 470 -35.20 30.90 -17.72
N PRO A 471 -36.16 31.04 -18.65
CA PRO A 471 -36.81 29.88 -19.27
C PRO A 471 -35.83 28.97 -20.00
N GLN A 472 -34.76 29.51 -20.60
CA GLN A 472 -33.81 28.71 -21.37
C GLN A 472 -33.01 27.78 -20.47
N ALA A 473 -32.53 28.27 -19.33
CA ALA A 473 -31.82 27.46 -18.34
C ALA A 473 -32.72 26.36 -17.75
N VAL A 474 -34.01 26.65 -17.52
CA VAL A 474 -34.98 25.66 -17.04
C VAL A 474 -35.21 24.57 -18.08
N ILE A 475 -35.31 24.92 -19.37
CA ILE A 475 -35.47 23.95 -20.46
C ILE A 475 -34.26 23.02 -20.55
N GLU A 476 -33.05 23.58 -20.48
CA GLU A 476 -31.81 22.79 -20.48
C GLU A 476 -31.80 21.80 -19.30
N GLN A 477 -32.14 22.27 -18.09
CA GLN A 477 -32.22 21.40 -16.92
C GLN A 477 -33.31 20.32 -17.04
N LEU A 478 -34.46 20.60 -17.66
CA LEU A 478 -35.51 19.59 -17.87
C LEU A 478 -35.11 18.55 -18.93
N ALA A 479 -34.36 18.96 -19.94
CA ALA A 479 -33.95 18.10 -21.05
C ALA A 479 -32.75 17.18 -20.68
N ASP A 480 -31.79 17.70 -19.93
CA ASP A 480 -30.49 17.04 -19.69
C ASP A 480 -30.40 16.28 -18.35
N SER A 481 -31.43 16.37 -17.51
CA SER A 481 -31.37 15.86 -16.13
C SER A 481 -31.94 14.44 -15.96
N PRO A 482 -31.37 13.61 -15.05
CA PRO A 482 -31.86 12.26 -14.74
C PRO A 482 -33.24 12.23 -14.04
N LEU A 483 -34.02 13.32 -14.10
CA LEU A 483 -35.32 13.47 -13.45
C LEU A 483 -36.38 12.47 -13.94
N GLY A 484 -36.22 11.94 -15.16
CA GLY A 484 -37.01 10.81 -15.65
C GLY A 484 -38.52 11.06 -15.68
N PHE A 485 -38.96 12.29 -15.91
CA PHE A 485 -40.39 12.63 -15.94
C PHE A 485 -41.14 11.87 -17.03
N THR A 486 -42.35 11.42 -16.71
CA THR A 486 -43.22 10.72 -17.66
C THR A 486 -43.97 11.72 -18.54
N ASN A 487 -44.28 11.32 -19.79
CA ASN A 487 -45.06 12.10 -20.76
C ASN A 487 -44.45 13.47 -21.12
N MET A 488 -43.14 13.64 -21.01
CA MET A 488 -42.50 14.90 -21.41
C MET A 488 -42.46 15.03 -22.94
N ASP A 489 -43.16 16.04 -23.45
CA ASP A 489 -43.15 16.41 -24.87
C ASP A 489 -42.16 17.56 -25.14
N GLN A 490 -41.22 17.34 -26.07
CA GLN A 490 -40.18 18.32 -26.43
C GLN A 490 -40.78 19.60 -27.04
N ASP A 491 -41.92 19.51 -27.73
CA ASP A 491 -42.56 20.66 -28.37
C ASP A 491 -43.18 21.62 -27.33
N ASN A 492 -43.42 21.14 -26.11
CA ASN A 492 -44.04 21.87 -25.02
C ASN A 492 -43.06 22.41 -23.96
N LEU A 493 -41.74 22.25 -24.16
CA LEU A 493 -40.70 22.63 -23.19
C LEU A 493 -40.81 24.08 -22.71
N ASN A 494 -41.05 25.03 -23.63
CA ASN A 494 -41.24 26.44 -23.28
C ASN A 494 -42.45 26.64 -22.34
N ARG A 495 -43.57 25.95 -22.60
CA ARG A 495 -44.78 26.05 -21.77
C ARG A 495 -44.55 25.43 -20.38
N TYR A 496 -43.81 24.32 -20.29
CA TYR A 496 -43.45 23.76 -18.99
C TYR A 496 -42.59 24.74 -18.20
N ALA A 497 -41.55 25.31 -18.82
CA ALA A 497 -40.64 26.24 -18.17
C ALA A 497 -41.38 27.48 -17.63
N ASP A 498 -42.20 28.13 -18.46
CA ASP A 498 -42.99 29.30 -18.04
C ASP A 498 -43.92 28.98 -16.88
N THR A 499 -44.62 27.83 -16.96
CA THR A 499 -45.57 27.41 -15.92
C THR A 499 -44.85 27.06 -14.61
N LEU A 500 -43.69 26.39 -14.67
CA LEU A 500 -42.88 26.06 -13.51
C LEU A 500 -42.29 27.31 -12.84
N ILE A 501 -41.82 28.29 -13.61
CA ILE A 501 -41.34 29.58 -13.08
C ILE A 501 -42.46 30.30 -12.34
N GLN A 502 -43.68 30.31 -12.89
CA GLN A 502 -44.85 30.87 -12.20
C GLN A 502 -45.16 30.11 -10.91
N GLN A 503 -45.26 28.77 -10.98
CA GLN A 503 -45.55 27.92 -9.82
C GLN A 503 -44.49 28.07 -8.72
N ARG A 504 -43.21 28.22 -9.09
CA ARG A 504 -42.11 28.49 -8.16
C ARG A 504 -42.36 29.78 -7.39
N GLY A 505 -42.73 30.86 -8.08
CA GLY A 505 -43.07 32.14 -7.45
C GLY A 505 -44.26 32.03 -6.48
N GLU A 506 -45.30 31.29 -6.85
CA GLU A 506 -46.48 31.04 -5.98
C GLU A 506 -46.13 30.18 -4.75
N THR A 507 -45.24 29.21 -4.92
CA THR A 507 -44.79 28.29 -3.85
C THR A 507 -43.96 29.04 -2.81
N LEU A 508 -43.03 29.87 -3.26
CA LEU A 508 -42.26 30.77 -2.39
C LEU A 508 -43.17 31.76 -1.64
N ALA A 509 -44.20 32.30 -2.29
CA ALA A 509 -45.17 33.20 -1.65
C ALA A 509 -45.98 32.50 -0.53
N LYS A 510 -46.13 31.17 -0.59
CA LYS A 510 -46.78 30.35 0.45
C LYS A 510 -45.82 29.90 1.55
N GLY A 511 -44.54 30.28 1.47
CA GLY A 511 -43.50 29.89 2.44
C GLY A 511 -42.98 28.46 2.25
N GLN A 512 -43.22 27.83 1.11
CA GLN A 512 -42.65 26.54 0.75
C GLN A 512 -41.32 26.74 0.03
N GLU A 513 -40.28 26.07 0.51
CA GLU A 513 -38.89 26.30 0.09
C GLU A 513 -38.55 25.62 -1.25
N PHE A 514 -39.20 24.51 -1.59
CA PHE A 514 -38.92 23.70 -2.77
C PHE A 514 -40.21 23.25 -3.47
N LEU A 515 -40.16 23.18 -4.81
CA LEU A 515 -41.04 22.30 -5.58
C LEU A 515 -40.51 20.87 -5.49
N THR A 516 -41.40 19.91 -5.24
CA THR A 516 -41.07 18.48 -5.18
C THR A 516 -41.07 17.87 -6.58
N TRP A 517 -40.52 16.66 -6.73
CA TRP A 517 -40.61 15.92 -8.00
C TRP A 517 -42.06 15.75 -8.47
N ASN A 518 -42.98 15.48 -7.53
CA ASN A 518 -44.40 15.32 -7.81
C ASN A 518 -45.06 16.60 -8.32
N ASP A 519 -44.63 17.77 -7.81
CA ASP A 519 -45.15 19.06 -8.29
C ASP A 519 -44.74 19.31 -9.74
N VAL A 520 -43.48 19.00 -10.09
CA VAL A 520 -42.96 19.15 -11.45
C VAL A 520 -43.66 18.19 -12.41
N GLN A 521 -43.81 16.91 -12.04
CA GLN A 521 -44.55 15.93 -12.85
C GLN A 521 -46.00 16.37 -13.07
N LYS A 522 -46.68 16.85 -12.02
CA LYS A 522 -48.05 17.38 -12.13
C LYS A 522 -48.14 18.61 -13.03
N CYS A 523 -47.13 19.47 -13.03
CA CYS A 523 -47.06 20.61 -13.95
C CYS A 523 -47.00 20.13 -15.40
N ILE A 524 -46.11 19.19 -15.71
CA ILE A 524 -45.96 18.60 -17.05
C ILE A 524 -47.28 18.00 -17.51
N ASP A 525 -47.91 17.16 -16.67
CA ASP A 525 -49.19 16.52 -17.00
C ASP A 525 -50.30 17.57 -17.24
N THR A 526 -50.35 18.63 -16.43
CA THR A 526 -51.34 19.70 -16.58
C THR A 526 -51.15 20.47 -17.88
N VAL A 527 -49.91 20.83 -18.23
CA VAL A 527 -49.61 21.53 -19.48
C VAL A 527 -49.95 20.66 -20.68
N ASN A 528 -49.60 19.37 -20.64
CA ASN A 528 -49.96 18.43 -21.70
C ASN A 528 -51.47 18.32 -21.92
N VAL A 529 -52.25 18.22 -20.84
CA VAL A 529 -53.70 18.22 -20.93
C VAL A 529 -54.21 19.52 -21.54
N GLN A 530 -53.67 20.68 -21.14
CA GLN A 530 -54.07 21.97 -21.70
C GLN A 530 -53.75 22.08 -23.20
N VAL A 531 -52.54 21.67 -23.62
CA VAL A 531 -52.12 21.66 -25.02
C VAL A 531 -53.03 20.75 -25.85
N HIS A 532 -53.34 19.57 -25.32
CA HIS A 532 -54.24 18.63 -25.99
C HIS A 532 -55.67 19.22 -26.12
N GLU A 533 -56.21 19.82 -25.07
CA GLU A 533 -57.53 20.49 -25.12
C GLU A 533 -57.56 21.68 -26.10
N GLU A 534 -56.47 22.42 -26.24
CA GLU A 534 -56.34 23.51 -27.22
C GLU A 534 -56.31 22.96 -28.65
N HIS A 535 -55.57 21.87 -28.88
CA HIS A 535 -55.52 21.21 -30.19
C HIS A 535 -56.90 20.65 -30.60
N GLU A 536 -57.58 19.95 -29.69
CA GLU A 536 -58.95 19.46 -29.91
C GLU A 536 -59.92 20.60 -30.20
N ARG A 537 -59.73 21.77 -29.57
CA ARG A 537 -60.55 22.96 -29.87
C ARG A 537 -60.27 23.51 -31.27
N ILE A 538 -59.01 23.51 -31.72
CA ILE A 538 -58.65 23.93 -33.08
C ILE A 538 -59.29 22.99 -34.11
N ILE A 539 -59.25 21.68 -33.88
CA ILE A 539 -59.91 20.68 -34.74
C ILE A 539 -61.43 20.94 -34.76
N ALA A 540 -62.06 21.11 -33.61
CA ALA A 540 -63.50 21.39 -33.54
C ALA A 540 -63.89 22.68 -34.29
N ILE A 541 -63.07 23.73 -34.21
CA ILE A 541 -63.26 24.97 -34.98
C ILE A 541 -63.09 24.73 -36.48
N ALA A 542 -62.13 23.90 -36.89
CA ALA A 542 -61.95 23.52 -38.29
C ALA A 542 -63.16 22.73 -38.82
N GLU A 543 -63.68 21.78 -38.05
CA GLU A 543 -64.88 21.01 -38.38
C GLU A 543 -66.14 21.90 -38.48
N ILE A 544 -66.32 22.85 -37.56
CA ILE A 544 -67.39 23.86 -37.65
C ILE A 544 -67.23 24.67 -38.95
N ASN A 545 -66.01 25.07 -39.29
CA ASN A 545 -65.75 25.83 -40.51
C ASN A 545 -66.01 25.02 -41.78
N GLU A 546 -65.71 23.72 -41.81
CA GLU A 546 -66.07 22.82 -42.90
C GLU A 546 -67.59 22.63 -43.00
N ALA A 547 -68.27 22.39 -41.88
CA ALA A 547 -69.72 22.24 -41.84
C ALA A 547 -70.47 23.51 -42.30
N LEU A 548 -69.88 24.70 -42.13
CA LEU A 548 -70.42 25.95 -42.68
C LEU A 548 -70.29 26.04 -44.21
N ASN A 549 -69.33 25.31 -44.81
CA ASN A 549 -69.13 25.29 -46.26
C ASN A 549 -70.10 24.33 -46.98
N SER A 550 -70.65 23.33 -46.29
CA SER A 550 -71.53 22.31 -46.89
C SER A 550 -72.98 22.77 -47.12
N ALA A 551 -73.33 24.00 -46.73
CA ALA A 551 -74.66 24.60 -46.82
C ALA A 551 -75.79 23.78 -46.12
N ASP A 552 -75.44 22.88 -45.20
CA ASP A 552 -76.38 22.10 -44.40
C ASP A 552 -76.40 22.58 -42.92
N PRO A 553 -77.53 23.18 -42.48
CA PRO A 553 -77.69 23.60 -41.09
C PRO A 553 -77.60 22.47 -40.06
N GLN A 554 -77.91 21.22 -40.43
CA GLN A 554 -77.84 20.09 -39.50
C GLN A 554 -76.39 19.65 -39.26
N GLN A 555 -75.55 19.67 -40.29
CA GLN A 555 -74.11 19.43 -40.13
C GLN A 555 -73.45 20.53 -39.30
N THR A 556 -73.85 21.79 -39.49
CA THR A 556 -73.36 22.89 -38.64
C THR A 556 -73.80 22.70 -37.18
N LEU A 557 -75.05 22.31 -36.94
CA LEU A 557 -75.52 22.01 -35.58
C LEU A 557 -74.71 20.85 -34.95
N ALA A 558 -74.46 19.78 -35.70
CA ALA A 558 -73.69 18.64 -35.22
C ALA A 558 -72.27 19.06 -34.81
N ALA A 559 -71.59 19.87 -35.63
CA ALA A 559 -70.26 20.41 -35.32
C ALA A 559 -70.27 21.37 -34.12
N LEU A 560 -71.31 22.20 -33.97
CA LEU A 560 -71.46 23.10 -32.81
C LEU A 560 -71.74 22.36 -31.50
N LEU A 561 -72.31 21.14 -31.56
CA LEU A 561 -72.59 20.30 -30.40
C LEU A 561 -71.41 19.43 -29.97
N LEU A 562 -70.28 19.46 -30.69
CA LEU A 562 -69.09 18.71 -30.31
C LEU A 562 -68.60 19.15 -28.93
N PRO A 563 -68.39 18.22 -27.97
CA PRO A 563 -67.90 18.56 -26.63
C PRO A 563 -66.56 19.32 -26.65
N THR A 564 -65.72 19.02 -27.64
CA THR A 564 -64.41 19.64 -27.88
C THR A 564 -64.51 21.12 -28.29
N ALA A 565 -65.64 21.56 -28.85
CA ALA A 565 -65.89 22.96 -29.17
C ALA A 565 -66.11 23.84 -27.92
N LYS A 566 -66.40 23.21 -26.76
CA LYS A 566 -66.70 23.88 -25.47
C LYS A 566 -67.76 24.99 -25.56
N LEU A 567 -68.66 24.91 -26.54
CA LEU A 567 -69.77 25.85 -26.71
C LEU A 567 -70.91 25.52 -25.75
N MET A 568 -71.37 26.51 -24.97
CA MET A 568 -72.47 26.33 -24.04
C MET A 568 -73.81 26.76 -24.66
N ALA A 569 -74.89 26.09 -24.26
CA ALA A 569 -76.27 26.47 -24.58
C ALA A 569 -76.62 26.53 -26.09
N VAL A 570 -76.02 25.64 -26.90
CA VAL A 570 -76.40 25.48 -28.32
C VAL A 570 -77.81 24.88 -28.40
N ASN A 571 -78.78 25.64 -28.93
CA ASN A 571 -80.17 25.20 -29.06
C ASN A 571 -80.42 24.53 -30.43
N PRO A 572 -80.81 23.24 -30.48
CA PRO A 572 -81.13 22.55 -31.74
C PRO A 572 -82.24 23.23 -32.56
N GLY A 573 -83.20 23.90 -31.90
CA GLY A 573 -84.32 24.59 -32.55
C GLY A 573 -83.91 25.82 -33.36
N THR A 574 -82.69 26.34 -33.16
CA THR A 574 -82.16 27.52 -33.85
C THR A 574 -81.06 27.20 -34.86
N ALA A 575 -80.86 25.93 -35.22
CA ALA A 575 -79.80 25.45 -36.11
C ALA A 575 -79.65 26.24 -37.42
N LYS A 576 -80.76 26.50 -38.12
CA LYS A 576 -80.77 27.29 -39.36
C LYS A 576 -80.27 28.72 -39.14
N HIS A 577 -80.69 29.35 -38.05
CA HIS A 577 -80.26 30.70 -37.71
C HIS A 577 -78.76 30.74 -37.36
N TYR A 578 -78.26 29.76 -36.61
CA TYR A 578 -76.82 29.63 -36.35
C TYR A 578 -76.02 29.48 -37.64
N HIS A 579 -76.46 28.61 -38.56
CA HIS A 579 -75.82 28.42 -39.85
C HIS A 579 -75.77 29.72 -40.68
N ASP A 580 -76.93 30.38 -40.86
CA ASP A 580 -77.04 31.57 -41.69
C ASP A 580 -76.18 32.72 -41.16
N VAL A 581 -76.20 32.94 -39.83
CA VAL A 581 -75.41 34.00 -39.18
C VAL A 581 -73.93 33.70 -39.24
N LEU A 582 -73.48 32.50 -38.83
CA LEU A 582 -72.06 32.13 -38.84
C LEU A 582 -71.49 32.12 -40.26
N GLN A 583 -72.25 31.66 -41.25
CA GLN A 583 -71.84 31.68 -42.65
C GLN A 583 -71.74 33.11 -43.19
N HIS A 584 -72.69 33.99 -42.85
CA HIS A 584 -72.62 35.40 -43.22
C HIS A 584 -71.40 36.10 -42.58
N THR A 585 -71.18 35.88 -41.28
CA THR A 585 -70.03 36.42 -40.56
C THR A 585 -68.70 35.90 -41.13
N LYS A 586 -68.61 34.60 -41.45
CA LYS A 586 -67.44 34.01 -42.10
C LYS A 586 -67.12 34.69 -43.44
N ARG A 587 -68.14 34.93 -44.28
CA ARG A 587 -67.97 35.63 -45.57
C ARG A 587 -67.45 37.06 -45.39
N LEU A 588 -67.99 37.80 -44.41
CA LEU A 588 -67.54 39.16 -44.10
C LEU A 588 -66.08 39.18 -43.63
N LEU A 589 -65.69 38.27 -42.73
CA LEU A 589 -64.32 38.15 -42.24
C LEU A 589 -63.34 37.79 -43.38
N CYS A 590 -63.71 36.87 -44.27
CA CYS A 590 -62.91 36.55 -45.44
C CYS A 590 -62.75 37.74 -46.39
N GLN A 591 -63.78 38.58 -46.59
CA GLN A 591 -63.69 39.79 -47.41
C GLN A 591 -62.76 40.85 -46.80
N VAL A 592 -62.79 41.03 -45.47
CA VAL A 592 -61.91 41.97 -44.76
C VAL A 592 -60.46 41.51 -44.79
N LEU A 593 -60.20 40.22 -44.58
CA LEU A 593 -58.86 39.64 -44.70
C LEU A 593 -58.29 39.74 -46.11
N TRP A 594 -59.13 39.62 -47.15
CA TRP A 594 -58.73 39.83 -48.56
C TRP A 594 -58.39 41.29 -48.91
N LEU A 595 -58.79 42.26 -48.09
CA LEU A 595 -58.48 43.68 -48.28
C LEU A 595 -57.21 44.11 -47.50
N LEU A 596 -56.70 43.27 -46.60
CA LEU A 596 -55.51 43.50 -45.78
C LEU A 596 -54.24 42.85 -46.34
N PHE A 597 -54.38 42.00 -47.35
CA PHE A 597 -53.31 41.52 -48.23
C PHE A 597 -53.44 42.19 -49.60
#